data_AF-A0A5A7XZS2-F1
#
_entry.id   AF-A0A5A7XZS2-F1
#
_cell.length_a   1.000
_cell.length_b   1.000
_cell.length_c   1.000
_cell.angle_alpha   90.00
_cell.angle_beta   90.00
_cell.angle_gamma   90.00
#
_symmetry.space_group_name_H-M   'P 1'
#
loop_
_entity.id
_entity.type
_entity.pdbx_description
1 polymer ?
#
loop_
_entity_poly.entity_id
_entity_poly.type
_entity_poly.pdbx_seq_one_letter_code
_entity_poly.pdbx_strand_id
1 'polypeptide(L)'
;MNPYTVVVCAACASDGNSATLDALRATVRRSRHGMLVTTGCLWERPACAASAPGGVTVVVQPCDVDRRPDGPARRLGSVGPKDVRAVCRWLERGDWDAPLHLWWDARSRVGSHN
;
A
#
# COMPACT_ATOMS: atom_id res chain seq x y z
N MET A 1 -11.78 -13.37 3.33
CA MET A 1 -10.98 -12.11 3.37
C MET A 1 -10.60 -11.85 4.81
N ASN A 2 -9.30 -11.85 5.08
CA ASN A 2 -8.74 -11.62 6.41
C ASN A 2 -8.84 -10.12 6.76
N PRO A 3 -9.09 -9.73 8.04
CA PRO A 3 -9.13 -8.34 8.44
C PRO A 3 -7.76 -7.66 8.29
N TYR A 4 -7.79 -6.37 7.96
CA TYR A 4 -6.60 -5.55 7.84
C TYR A 4 -6.90 -4.06 7.99
N THR A 5 -5.87 -3.30 8.32
CA THR A 5 -5.85 -1.84 8.26
C THR A 5 -4.79 -1.38 7.26
N VAL A 6 -5.21 -0.64 6.24
CA VAL A 6 -4.32 0.07 5.31
C VAL A 6 -4.12 1.49 5.83
N VAL A 7 -2.88 1.90 6.04
CA VAL A 7 -2.51 3.27 6.37
C VAL A 7 -1.83 3.90 5.16
N VAL A 8 -2.34 5.06 4.72
CA VAL A 8 -1.80 5.81 3.59
C VAL A 8 -1.27 7.16 4.07
N CYS A 9 0.01 7.42 3.81
CA CYS A 9 0.58 8.75 3.94
C CYS A 9 0.20 9.58 2.70
N ALA A 10 -0.78 10.48 2.85
CA ALA A 10 -1.23 11.34 1.76
C ALA A 10 -0.41 12.64 1.65
N ALA A 11 0.34 13.01 2.69
CA ALA A 11 1.11 14.27 2.71
C ALA A 11 2.29 14.31 1.71
N CYS A 12 2.75 13.14 1.24
CA CYS A 12 3.81 13.01 0.23
C CYS A 12 3.26 12.71 -1.17
N ALA A 13 1.93 12.64 -1.30
CA ALA A 13 1.28 12.35 -2.57
C ALA A 13 1.35 13.58 -3.49
N SER A 14 1.79 13.39 -4.72
CA SER A 14 1.65 14.39 -5.79
C SER A 14 0.22 14.38 -6.33
N ASP A 15 -0.21 15.45 -7.03
CA ASP A 15 -1.58 15.58 -7.57
C ASP A 15 -2.03 14.37 -8.45
N GLY A 16 -1.09 13.68 -9.08
CA GLY A 16 -1.34 12.47 -9.88
C GLY A 16 -1.71 11.21 -9.08
N ASN A 17 -1.70 11.25 -7.75
CA ASN A 17 -1.92 10.10 -6.88
C ASN A 17 -3.35 9.96 -6.33
N SER A 18 -4.25 10.86 -6.72
CA SER A 18 -5.69 10.77 -6.38
C SER A 18 -6.29 9.45 -6.85
N ALA A 19 -6.01 9.05 -8.09
CA ALA A 19 -6.48 7.78 -8.66
C ALA A 19 -5.99 6.55 -7.88
N THR A 20 -4.73 6.58 -7.39
CA THR A 20 -4.19 5.51 -6.55
C THR A 20 -4.95 5.39 -5.23
N LEU A 21 -5.18 6.52 -4.57
CA LEU A 21 -5.92 6.54 -3.31
C LEU A 21 -7.38 6.10 -3.51
N ASP A 22 -8.01 6.49 -4.61
CA ASP A 22 -9.39 6.08 -4.93
C ASP A 22 -9.50 4.60 -5.23
N ALA A 23 -8.51 4.00 -5.92
CA ALA A 23 -8.45 2.56 -6.14
C ALA A 23 -8.29 1.79 -4.82
N LEU A 24 -7.47 2.28 -3.88
CA LEU A 24 -7.34 1.70 -2.54
C LEU A 24 -8.65 1.81 -1.76
N ARG A 25 -9.29 2.99 -1.75
CA ARG A 25 -10.60 3.22 -1.12
C ARG A 25 -11.67 2.28 -1.67
N ALA A 26 -11.75 2.14 -2.99
CA ALA A 26 -12.71 1.24 -3.64
C ALA A 26 -12.49 -0.21 -3.22
N THR A 27 -11.23 -0.64 -3.10
CA THR A 27 -10.87 -2.01 -2.70
C THR A 27 -11.20 -2.29 -1.25
N VAL A 28 -10.88 -1.36 -0.35
CA VAL A 28 -11.23 -1.46 1.06
C VAL A 28 -12.74 -1.51 1.26
N ARG A 29 -13.51 -0.70 0.52
CA ARG A 29 -14.99 -0.74 0.57
C ARG A 29 -15.59 -2.08 0.16
N ARG A 30 -14.94 -2.83 -0.73
CA ARG A 30 -15.37 -4.19 -1.12
C ARG A 30 -14.94 -5.26 -0.12
N SER A 31 -14.05 -4.93 0.82
CA SER A 31 -13.51 -5.88 1.79
C SER A 31 -14.34 -5.85 3.06
N ARG A 32 -14.88 -7.01 3.46
CA ARG A 32 -15.78 -7.13 4.64
C ARG A 32 -15.21 -6.51 5.92
N HIS A 33 -13.89 -6.63 6.10
CA HIS A 33 -13.18 -6.15 7.29
C HIS A 33 -12.01 -5.22 6.97
N GLY A 34 -11.96 -4.64 5.76
CA GLY A 34 -10.91 -3.70 5.40
C GLY A 34 -11.13 -2.34 6.06
N MET A 35 -10.06 -1.71 6.57
CA MET A 35 -10.08 -0.32 7.00
C MET A 35 -9.01 0.48 6.24
N LEU A 36 -9.33 1.72 5.86
CA LEU A 36 -8.36 2.65 5.29
C LEU A 36 -8.24 3.86 6.20
N VAL A 37 -7.01 4.19 6.60
CA VAL A 37 -6.66 5.36 7.38
C VAL A 37 -5.76 6.25 6.55
N THR A 38 -6.16 7.49 6.32
CA THR A 38 -5.28 8.51 5.73
C THR A 38 -4.62 9.30 6.84
N THR A 39 -3.31 9.42 6.80
CA THR A 39 -2.54 10.23 7.75
C THR A 39 -1.82 11.35 7.03
N GLY A 40 -1.37 12.34 7.82
CA GLY A 40 -0.28 13.21 7.42
C GLY A 40 1.02 12.44 7.20
N CYS A 41 2.15 13.15 7.17
CA CYS A 41 3.45 12.52 6.97
C CYS A 41 3.74 11.55 8.14
N LEU A 42 3.80 10.24 7.87
CA LEU A 42 4.14 9.21 8.87
C LEU A 42 5.61 9.23 9.29
N TRP A 43 6.43 9.99 8.55
CA TRP A 43 7.85 10.20 8.82
C TRP A 43 8.10 11.71 8.83
N GLU A 44 9.22 12.14 9.41
CA GLU A 44 9.68 13.51 9.20
C GLU A 44 9.74 13.79 7.69
N ARG A 45 9.12 14.90 7.24
CA ARG A 45 8.86 15.21 5.82
C ARG A 45 9.99 14.88 4.83
N PRO A 46 11.29 15.14 5.14
CA PRO A 46 12.39 14.82 4.23
C PRO A 46 12.51 13.33 3.90
N ALA A 47 12.34 12.45 4.91
CA ALA A 47 12.49 11.01 4.73
C ALA A 47 11.35 10.39 3.91
N CYS A 48 10.14 10.96 4.01
CA CYS A 48 8.98 10.52 3.23
C CYS A 48 9.09 10.94 1.76
N ALA A 49 9.50 12.18 1.49
CA ALA A 49 9.68 12.68 0.12
C ALA A 49 10.80 11.91 -0.62
N ALA A 50 11.91 11.62 0.07
CA ALA A 50 13.01 10.82 -0.50
C ALA A 50 12.61 9.36 -0.79
N SER A 51 11.68 8.80 -0.02
CA SER A 51 11.23 7.41 -0.18
C SER A 51 10.14 7.21 -1.25
N ALA A 52 9.55 8.29 -1.78
CA ALA A 52 8.34 8.20 -2.60
C ALA A 52 8.23 9.24 -3.74
N PRO A 53 9.20 9.33 -4.67
CA PRO A 53 8.98 10.14 -5.87
C PRO A 53 7.79 9.57 -6.67
N GLY A 54 6.67 10.29 -6.69
CA GLY A 54 5.53 10.02 -7.56
C GLY A 54 4.51 8.96 -7.09
N GLY A 55 4.42 8.63 -5.81
CA GLY A 55 3.45 7.65 -5.27
C GLY A 55 2.99 7.95 -3.84
N VAL A 56 2.07 7.15 -3.31
CA VAL A 56 1.63 7.24 -1.90
C VAL A 56 2.33 6.18 -1.08
N THR A 57 2.79 6.50 0.13
CA THR A 57 3.34 5.45 0.99
C THR A 57 2.21 4.64 1.62
N VAL A 58 2.25 3.33 1.43
CA VAL A 58 1.25 2.39 1.97
C VAL A 58 1.88 1.47 3.00
N VAL A 59 1.21 1.33 4.13
CA VAL A 59 1.50 0.35 5.17
C VAL A 59 0.24 -0.47 5.40
N VAL A 60 0.38 -1.79 5.54
CA VAL A 60 -0.74 -2.69 5.80
C VAL A 60 -0.48 -3.45 7.08
N GLN A 61 -1.38 -3.33 8.03
CA GLN A 61 -1.37 -4.06 9.28
C GLN A 61 -2.43 -5.16 9.21
N PRO A 62 -2.04 -6.45 9.06
CA PRO A 62 -2.94 -7.56 9.36
C PRO A 62 -3.47 -7.45 10.79
N CYS A 63 -4.75 -7.76 10.98
CA CYS A 63 -5.38 -7.70 12.28
C CYS A 63 -6.53 -8.69 12.42
N ASP A 64 -7.02 -8.85 13.64
CA ASP A 64 -8.30 -9.52 13.91
C ASP A 64 -9.50 -8.57 13.69
N VAL A 65 -10.71 -9.09 13.92
CA VAL A 65 -11.96 -8.32 13.77
C VAL A 65 -12.09 -7.19 14.80
N ASP A 66 -11.39 -7.29 15.92
CA ASP A 66 -11.31 -6.28 16.99
C ASP A 66 -10.16 -5.27 16.76
N ARG A 67 -9.47 -5.36 15.61
CA ARG A 67 -8.34 -4.53 15.21
C ARG A 67 -7.08 -4.72 16.06
N ARG A 68 -6.93 -5.85 16.74
CA ARG A 68 -5.66 -6.24 17.35
C ARG A 68 -4.68 -6.67 16.26
N PRO A 69 -3.44 -6.15 16.25
CA PRO A 69 -2.42 -6.56 15.30
C PRO A 69 -2.21 -8.07 15.29
N ASP A 70 -2.23 -8.66 14.09
CA ASP A 70 -1.88 -10.06 13.87
C ASP A 70 -0.51 -10.10 13.17
N GLY A 71 0.55 -10.01 13.96
CA GLY A 71 1.92 -9.95 13.47
C GLY A 71 2.38 -8.58 12.94
N PRO A 72 3.52 -8.54 12.22
CA PRO A 72 4.17 -7.29 11.84
C PRO A 72 3.47 -6.56 10.69
N ALA A 73 3.49 -5.23 10.75
CA ALA A 73 3.07 -4.38 9.64
C ALA A 73 3.91 -4.66 8.37
N ARG A 74 3.25 -4.65 7.21
CA ARG A 74 3.84 -4.77 5.89
C ARG A 74 3.96 -3.39 5.26
N ARG A 75 5.19 -2.89 5.08
CA ARG A 75 5.47 -1.63 4.38
C ARG A 75 5.62 -1.90 2.88
N LEU A 76 4.80 -1.25 2.06
CA LEU A 76 4.80 -1.46 0.60
C LEU A 76 5.67 -0.45 -0.15
N GLY A 77 6.16 0.58 0.54
CA GLY A 77 6.88 1.68 -0.10
C GLY A 77 5.94 2.62 -0.88
N SER A 78 6.47 3.27 -1.90
CA SER A 78 5.74 4.20 -2.76
C SER A 78 4.89 3.45 -3.77
N VAL A 79 3.57 3.51 -3.59
CA VAL A 79 2.59 2.91 -4.51
C VAL A 79 2.14 3.97 -5.49
N GLY A 80 2.52 3.81 -6.76
CA GLY A 80 2.07 4.67 -7.86
C GLY A 80 0.93 4.03 -8.67
N PRO A 81 0.45 4.74 -9.72
CA PRO A 81 -0.59 4.23 -10.62
C PRO A 81 -0.26 2.88 -11.27
N LYS A 82 1.02 2.55 -11.46
CA LYS A 82 1.47 1.28 -12.05
C LYS A 82 1.34 0.09 -11.10
N ASP A 83 1.40 0.35 -9.79
CA ASP A 83 1.50 -0.70 -8.76
C ASP A 83 0.17 -0.94 -8.05
N VAL A 84 -0.69 0.08 -8.02
CA VAL A 84 -1.93 0.06 -7.23
C VAL A 84 -2.83 -1.14 -7.53
N ARG A 85 -2.90 -1.58 -8.79
CA ARG A 85 -3.69 -2.76 -9.17
C ARG A 85 -3.18 -4.04 -8.52
N ALA A 86 -1.87 -4.20 -8.40
CA ALA A 86 -1.27 -5.36 -7.73
C ALA A 86 -1.56 -5.33 -6.23
N VAL A 87 -1.39 -4.15 -5.61
CA VAL A 87 -1.71 -3.94 -4.19
C VAL A 87 -3.18 -4.26 -3.90
N CYS A 88 -4.11 -3.77 -4.72
CA CYS A 88 -5.53 -4.04 -4.53
C CYS A 88 -5.86 -5.53 -4.58
N ARG A 89 -5.29 -6.27 -5.54
CA ARG A 89 -5.48 -7.73 -5.63
C ARG A 89 -4.91 -8.47 -4.43
N TRP A 90 -3.76 -8.03 -3.92
CA TRP A 90 -3.15 -8.61 -2.74
C TRP A 90 -4.03 -8.38 -1.49
N LEU A 91 -4.57 -7.17 -1.32
CA LEU A 91 -5.53 -6.85 -0.25
C LEU A 91 -6.81 -7.70 -0.33
N GLU A 92 -7.36 -7.88 -1.54
CA GLU A 92 -8.56 -8.69 -1.77
C GLU A 92 -8.34 -10.17 -1.43
N ARG A 93 -7.13 -10.69 -1.68
CA ARG A 93 -6.77 -12.07 -1.29
C ARG A 93 -6.67 -12.24 0.22
N GLY A 94 -6.16 -11.22 0.92
CA GLY A 94 -5.92 -11.31 2.36
C GLY A 94 -4.81 -12.30 2.75
N ASP A 95 -3.92 -12.62 1.81
CA ASP A 95 -2.85 -13.59 1.99
C ASP A 95 -1.57 -12.85 2.40
N TRP A 96 -1.38 -12.76 3.72
CA TRP A 96 -0.32 -11.96 4.35
C TRP A 96 1.02 -12.69 4.43
N ASP A 97 1.02 -14.01 4.19
CA ASP A 97 2.18 -14.87 4.20
C ASP A 97 2.85 -14.94 2.82
N ALA A 98 2.13 -14.59 1.76
CA ALA A 98 2.72 -14.33 0.45
C ALA A 98 3.67 -13.11 0.53
N PRO A 99 4.98 -13.28 0.28
CA PRO A 99 5.91 -12.18 0.41
C PRO A 99 5.69 -11.11 -0.66
N LEU A 100 5.48 -9.87 -0.23
CA LEU A 100 5.31 -8.72 -1.12
C LEU A 100 6.55 -8.41 -1.98
N HIS A 101 7.75 -8.87 -1.59
CA HIS A 101 8.98 -8.65 -2.37
C HIS A 101 8.94 -9.33 -3.76
N LEU A 102 8.15 -10.41 -3.93
CA LEU A 102 7.95 -11.07 -5.22
C LEU A 102 7.20 -10.20 -6.24
N TRP A 103 6.59 -9.10 -5.81
CA TRP A 103 5.79 -8.22 -6.68
C TRP A 103 6.52 -6.91 -7.03
N TRP A 104 7.64 -6.61 -6.35
CA TRP A 104 8.47 -5.44 -6.62
C TRP A 104 9.63 -5.76 -7.58
N ASP A 105 10.31 -6.90 -7.41
CA ASP A 105 11.53 -7.23 -8.17
C ASP A 105 11.28 -7.77 -9.59
N ALA A 106 10.05 -8.18 -9.93
CA ALA A 106 9.74 -8.77 -11.23
C ALA A 106 9.82 -7.79 -12.42
N ARG A 107 10.04 -6.48 -12.19
CA ARG A 107 10.16 -5.47 -13.26
C ARG A 107 11.47 -4.68 -13.31
N SER A 108 12.35 -4.85 -12.33
CA SER A 108 13.71 -4.29 -12.39
C SER A 108 14.57 -4.96 -13.49
N ARG A 109 14.09 -6.06 -14.10
CA ARG A 109 14.77 -6.81 -15.18
C ARG A 109 14.17 -6.64 -16.58
N VAL A 110 13.09 -5.88 -16.75
CA VAL A 110 12.58 -5.53 -18.10
C VAL A 110 12.79 -4.04 -18.30
N GLY A 111 14.05 -3.67 -18.51
CA GLY A 111 14.49 -2.28 -18.68
C GLY A 111 15.99 -2.12 -18.73
N SER A 112 16.71 -3.12 -19.23
CA SER A 112 18.10 -3.00 -19.66
C SER A 112 18.38 -4.18 -20.57
N HIS A 113 18.30 -3.96 -21.88
CA HIS A 113 19.30 -4.39 -22.87
C HIS A 113 18.88 -3.80 -24.23
N ASN A 114 19.67 -2.81 -24.63
CA ASN A 114 19.96 -2.29 -25.97
C ASN A 114 18.82 -1.76 -26.84
#